data_AF-A0A497LGC3-F1
#
_entry.id   AF-A0A497LGC3-F1
#
_cell.length_a   1.000
_cell.length_b   1.000
_cell.length_c   1.000
_cell.angle_alpha   90.00
_cell.angle_beta   90.00
_cell.angle_gamma   90.00
#
_symmetry.space_group_name_H-M   'P 1'
#
loop_
_entity.id
_entity.type
_entity.pdbx_description
1 polymer ?
#
loop_
_entity_poly.entity_id
_entity_poly.type
_entity_poly.pdbx_seq_one_letter_code
_entity_poly.pdbx_strand_id
1 'polypeptide(L)'
;GYRPLTSFRFEGDEAIIEDLMPHILSVAGLITGWELRVLEVEGWRRSYPVVDNIAFQLEAGGISLSGEASWTAVIPSFAAHIEGSAGSIKMDLMRRPWTLELMRGGEKRKIGGGGVGRILRLLRLRHPSFTWQYRHFYRVVRGLEPPRLGMEAEEAIVSALREMGEGMRIHG
;
A
#
# COMPACT_ATOMS: atom_id res chain seq x y z
N GLY A 1 -23.00 -8.95 12.63
CA GLY A 1 -22.48 -8.39 11.38
C GLY A 1 -20.97 -8.42 11.44
N TYR A 2 -20.30 -8.97 10.42
CA TYR A 2 -18.84 -9.03 10.36
C TYR A 2 -18.27 -7.60 10.28
N ARG A 3 -17.44 -7.21 11.24
CA ARG A 3 -16.62 -6.00 11.18
C ARG A 3 -15.15 -6.45 11.20
N PRO A 4 -14.25 -5.79 10.46
CA PRO A 4 -12.83 -6.05 10.57
C PRO A 4 -12.39 -5.91 12.04
N LEU A 5 -11.60 -6.86 12.53
CA LEU A 5 -11.00 -6.76 13.86
C LEU A 5 -9.85 -5.75 13.77
N THR A 6 -9.99 -4.62 14.47
CA THR A 6 -8.99 -3.53 14.46
C THR A 6 -8.52 -3.16 15.86
N SER A 7 -8.74 -4.02 16.86
CA SER A 7 -8.30 -3.78 18.25
C SER A 7 -6.78 -3.76 18.36
N PHE A 8 -6.10 -4.58 17.55
CA PHE A 8 -4.64 -4.66 17.49
C PHE A 8 -3.96 -3.32 17.19
N ARG A 9 -4.68 -2.39 16.53
CA ARG A 9 -4.20 -1.04 16.23
C ARG A 9 -3.84 -0.21 17.46
N PHE A 10 -4.19 -0.66 18.67
CA PHE A 10 -3.84 0.00 19.92
C PHE A 10 -2.93 -0.85 20.83
N GLU A 11 -2.44 -1.99 20.34
CA GLU A 11 -1.69 -2.96 21.15
C GLU A 11 -0.17 -2.70 21.15
N GLY A 12 0.35 -1.92 20.20
CA GLY A 12 1.76 -1.53 20.15
C GLY A 12 2.08 -0.53 19.05
N ASP A 13 3.29 0.04 19.08
CA ASP A 13 3.75 1.01 18.08
C ASP A 13 3.92 0.41 16.68
N GLU A 14 4.11 -0.91 16.57
CA GLU A 14 4.26 -1.61 15.30
C GLU A 14 2.92 -1.84 14.57
N ALA A 15 1.79 -1.60 15.23
CA ALA A 15 0.49 -1.96 14.67
C ALA A 15 0.14 -1.21 13.37
N ILE A 16 0.68 -0.01 13.15
CA ILE A 16 0.56 0.70 11.86
C ILE A 16 1.37 0.04 10.75
N ILE A 17 2.53 -0.54 11.08
CA ILE A 17 3.34 -1.31 10.14
C ILE A 17 2.55 -2.56 9.75
N GLU A 18 2.04 -3.32 10.72
CA GLU A 18 1.24 -4.53 10.47
C GLU A 18 -0.03 -4.27 9.67
N ASP A 19 -0.69 -3.12 9.87
CA ASP A 19 -1.95 -2.77 9.22
C ASP A 19 -1.75 -2.23 7.79
N LEU A 20 -0.80 -1.30 7.60
CA LEU A 20 -0.69 -0.54 6.35
C LEU A 20 0.44 -1.02 5.42
N MET A 21 1.57 -1.44 5.99
CA MET A 21 2.74 -1.77 5.17
C MET A 21 2.58 -3.02 4.30
N PRO A 22 1.84 -4.09 4.67
CA PRO A 22 1.60 -5.21 3.76
C PRO A 22 1.00 -4.76 2.43
N HIS A 23 0.10 -3.76 2.45
CA HIS A 23 -0.54 -3.22 1.26
C HIS A 23 0.43 -2.41 0.39
N ILE A 24 1.27 -1.58 1.02
CA ILE A 24 2.26 -0.76 0.34
C ILE A 24 3.33 -1.66 -0.29
N LEU A 25 3.88 -2.60 0.46
CA LEU A 25 4.92 -3.53 0.00
C LEU A 25 4.40 -4.47 -1.09
N SER A 26 3.13 -4.90 -1.02
CA SER A 26 2.51 -5.68 -2.11
C SER A 26 2.48 -4.91 -3.43
N VAL A 27 2.13 -3.62 -3.38
CA VAL A 27 2.10 -2.78 -4.60
C VAL A 27 3.51 -2.49 -5.09
N ALA A 28 4.43 -2.14 -4.20
CA ALA A 28 5.83 -1.94 -4.52
C ALA A 28 6.41 -3.18 -5.21
N GLY A 29 6.29 -4.35 -4.58
CA GLY A 29 6.86 -5.59 -5.11
C GLY A 29 6.28 -6.04 -6.45
N LEU A 30 5.00 -5.76 -6.71
CA LEU A 30 4.40 -5.99 -8.04
C LEU A 30 5.00 -5.08 -9.14
N ILE A 31 5.54 -3.92 -8.78
CA ILE A 31 6.14 -2.96 -9.72
C ILE A 31 7.64 -3.19 -9.85
N THR A 32 8.34 -3.45 -8.74
CA THR A 32 9.80 -3.41 -8.64
C THR A 32 10.44 -4.79 -8.44
N GLY A 33 9.65 -5.82 -8.13
CA GLY A 33 10.15 -7.13 -7.68
C GLY A 33 10.22 -7.24 -6.15
N TRP A 34 10.48 -8.46 -5.67
CA TRP A 34 10.32 -8.83 -4.25
C TRP A 34 11.62 -8.77 -3.41
N GLU A 35 12.71 -8.25 -3.97
CA GLU A 35 13.96 -8.02 -3.25
C GLU A 35 13.86 -6.75 -2.41
N LEU A 36 13.15 -6.82 -1.29
CA LEU A 36 12.89 -5.69 -0.39
C LEU A 36 14.03 -5.52 0.62
N ARG A 37 14.47 -4.27 0.83
CA ARG A 37 15.43 -3.90 1.86
C ARG A 37 14.97 -2.64 2.57
N VAL A 38 14.81 -2.73 3.88
CA VAL A 38 14.47 -1.57 4.72
C VAL A 38 15.73 -0.72 4.93
N LEU A 39 15.66 0.57 4.63
CA LEU A 39 16.76 1.50 4.85
C LEU A 39 16.53 2.34 6.10
N GLU A 40 15.32 2.88 6.22
CA GLU A 40 14.95 3.77 7.32
C GLU A 40 13.45 3.73 7.56
N VAL A 41 13.07 3.75 8.84
CA VAL A 41 11.68 3.92 9.27
C VAL A 41 11.65 4.88 10.46
N GLU A 42 10.85 5.92 10.34
CA GLU A 42 10.56 6.87 11.41
C GLU A 42 9.07 6.81 11.74
N GLY A 43 8.75 6.83 13.03
CA GLY A 43 7.39 6.77 13.54
C GLY A 43 7.07 7.93 14.49
N TRP A 44 5.84 8.42 14.47
CA TRP A 44 5.35 9.47 15.36
C TRP A 44 4.03 9.08 16.02
N ARG A 45 3.85 9.52 17.26
CA ARG A 45 2.59 9.40 18.02
C ARG A 45 1.85 10.74 18.02
N ARG A 46 1.05 11.02 16.99
CA ARG A 46 0.45 12.36 16.81
C ARG A 46 -0.90 12.54 17.47
N SER A 47 -1.74 11.51 17.47
CA SER A 47 -3.14 11.56 17.91
C SER A 47 -3.54 10.35 18.77
N TYR A 48 -2.78 9.27 18.71
CA TYR A 48 -3.00 8.05 19.47
C TYR A 48 -1.81 7.76 20.41
N PRO A 49 -2.00 6.94 21.47
CA PRO A 49 -0.93 6.55 22.40
C PRO A 49 0.10 5.58 21.78
N VAL A 50 -0.08 5.19 20.53
CA VAL A 50 0.81 4.36 19.72
C VAL A 50 1.22 5.13 18.47
N VAL A 51 2.28 4.70 17.79
CA VAL A 51 2.67 5.26 16.50
C VAL A 51 1.49 5.17 15.52
N ASP A 52 1.11 6.33 14.98
CA ASP A 52 -0.05 6.48 14.10
C ASP A 52 0.30 7.19 12.77
N ASN A 53 1.58 7.50 12.61
CA ASN A 53 2.18 8.06 11.41
C ASN A 53 3.57 7.47 11.26
N ILE A 54 3.93 7.04 10.05
CA ILE A 54 5.27 6.58 9.70
C ILE A 54 5.74 7.21 8.40
N ALA A 55 7.05 7.37 8.29
CA ALA A 55 7.77 7.68 7.06
C ALA A 55 8.83 6.60 6.88
N PHE A 56 9.05 6.19 5.64
CA PHE A 56 9.98 5.10 5.36
C PHE A 56 10.78 5.37 4.10
N GLN A 57 11.99 4.80 4.09
CA GLN A 57 12.84 4.63 2.93
C GLN A 57 13.17 3.14 2.80
N LEU A 58 13.03 2.62 1.59
CA LEU A 58 13.33 1.23 1.27
C LEU A 58 13.92 1.12 -0.14
N GLU A 59 14.55 -0.01 -0.41
CA GLU A 59 14.99 -0.40 -1.74
C GLU A 59 14.23 -1.65 -2.16
N ALA A 60 13.82 -1.73 -3.43
CA ALA A 60 13.20 -2.91 -3.99
C ALA A 60 13.77 -3.19 -5.39
N GLY A 61 14.50 -4.30 -5.56
CA GLY A 61 15.10 -4.67 -6.85
C GLY A 61 16.01 -3.58 -7.43
N GLY A 62 16.77 -2.89 -6.59
CA GLY A 62 17.65 -1.78 -6.97
C GLY A 62 16.94 -0.45 -7.23
N ILE A 63 15.62 -0.36 -6.98
CA ILE A 63 14.83 0.87 -7.09
C ILE A 63 14.65 1.46 -5.69
N SER A 64 14.91 2.76 -5.53
CA SER A 64 14.64 3.48 -4.28
C SER A 64 13.15 3.82 -4.16
N LEU A 65 12.59 3.60 -2.98
CA LEU A 65 11.22 3.94 -2.64
C LEU A 65 11.20 4.70 -1.33
N SER A 66 10.35 5.73 -1.28
CA SER A 66 10.09 6.49 -0.08
C SER A 66 8.60 6.73 0.04
N GLY A 67 8.09 6.79 1.26
CA GLY A 67 6.68 7.09 1.46
C GLY A 67 6.32 7.40 2.89
N GLU A 68 5.03 7.66 3.07
CA GLU A 68 4.40 7.93 4.35
C GLU A 68 3.13 7.09 4.48
N ALA A 69 2.82 6.66 5.71
CA ALA A 69 1.56 6.02 6.03
C ALA A 69 1.02 6.59 7.34
N SER A 70 -0.31 6.76 7.41
CA SER A 70 -0.94 7.47 8.53
C SER A 70 -2.36 6.97 8.77
N TRP A 71 -2.72 6.83 10.04
CA TRP A 71 -4.11 6.63 10.48
C TRP A 71 -4.85 7.94 10.74
N THR A 72 -4.16 9.07 10.85
CA THR A 72 -4.74 10.35 11.23
C THR A 72 -5.24 11.17 10.03
N ALA A 73 -5.05 10.67 8.80
CA ALA A 73 -5.51 11.31 7.59
C ALA A 73 -7.06 11.34 7.51
N VAL A 74 -7.63 12.55 7.50
CA VAL A 74 -9.09 12.77 7.43
C VAL A 74 -9.73 12.19 6.17
N ILE A 75 -9.00 12.25 5.05
CA ILE A 75 -9.48 11.72 3.78
C ILE A 75 -8.61 10.52 3.41
N PRO A 76 -9.15 9.29 3.37
CA PRO A 76 -8.37 8.10 3.09
C PRO A 76 -7.80 8.16 1.66
N SER A 77 -6.49 7.94 1.50
CA SER A 77 -5.80 7.87 0.21
C SER A 77 -4.85 6.67 0.16
N PHE A 78 -4.65 6.10 -1.02
CA PHE A 78 -3.49 5.24 -1.27
C PHE A 78 -2.90 5.65 -2.62
N ALA A 79 -1.95 6.58 -2.57
CA ALA A 79 -1.32 7.15 -3.74
C ALA A 79 -0.01 6.44 -4.06
N ALA A 80 0.24 6.21 -5.35
CA ALA A 80 1.52 5.73 -5.85
C ALA A 80 2.02 6.68 -6.95
N HIS A 81 3.30 7.04 -6.87
CA HIS A 81 4.00 7.84 -7.85
C HIS A 81 5.24 7.10 -8.31
N ILE A 82 5.33 6.85 -9.61
CA ILE A 82 6.45 6.14 -10.23
C ILE A 82 7.13 7.14 -11.16
N GLU A 83 8.42 7.36 -10.95
CA GLU A 83 9.25 8.20 -11.81
C GLU A 83 10.24 7.33 -12.57
N GLY A 84 10.43 7.64 -13.85
CA GLY A 84 11.41 6.98 -14.71
C GLY A 84 12.03 7.97 -15.68
N SER A 85 13.04 7.53 -16.41
CA SER A 85 13.81 8.39 -17.33
C SER A 85 12.94 9.05 -18.43
N ALA A 86 11.84 8.40 -18.82
CA ALA A 86 10.95 8.89 -19.86
C ALA A 86 9.77 9.73 -19.33
N GLY A 87 9.56 9.81 -18.01
CA GLY A 87 8.39 10.48 -17.44
C GLY A 87 7.92 9.89 -16.11
N SER A 88 6.68 10.19 -15.73
CA SER A 88 6.10 9.70 -14.47
C SER A 88 4.64 9.27 -14.57
N ILE A 89 4.25 8.39 -13.65
CA ILE A 89 2.90 7.84 -13.52
C ILE A 89 2.42 8.10 -12.09
N LYS A 90 1.26 8.75 -11.94
CA LYS A 90 0.60 8.97 -10.65
C LYS A 90 -0.76 8.30 -10.62
N MET A 91 -1.08 7.67 -9.51
CA MET A 91 -2.39 7.04 -9.28
C MET A 91 -2.81 7.14 -7.81
N ASP A 92 -4.12 7.08 -7.59
CA ASP A 92 -4.72 6.91 -6.26
C ASP A 92 -5.58 5.64 -6.30
N LEU A 93 -5.00 4.53 -5.84
CA LEU A 93 -5.56 3.19 -5.88
C LEU A 93 -6.83 3.05 -5.07
N MET A 94 -7.03 3.92 -4.07
CA MET A 94 -8.23 3.90 -3.26
C MET A 94 -9.29 4.81 -3.87
N ARG A 95 -9.06 6.12 -3.97
CA ARG A 95 -10.11 7.05 -4.39
C ARG A 95 -10.47 6.90 -5.86
N ARG A 96 -9.49 6.55 -6.70
CA ARG A 96 -9.62 6.52 -8.16
C ARG A 96 -8.83 5.34 -8.77
N PRO A 97 -9.18 4.08 -8.43
CA PRO A 97 -8.45 2.86 -8.83
C PRO A 97 -8.23 2.65 -10.33
N TRP A 98 -8.95 3.39 -11.17
CA TRP A 98 -8.92 3.27 -12.64
C TRP A 98 -8.44 4.55 -13.33
N THR A 99 -7.90 5.49 -12.55
CA THR A 99 -7.43 6.78 -13.07
C THR A 99 -5.93 6.87 -12.92
N LEU A 100 -5.26 7.16 -14.03
CA LEU A 100 -3.82 7.33 -14.12
C LEU A 100 -3.53 8.73 -14.64
N GLU A 101 -2.58 9.42 -14.02
CA GLU A 101 -1.99 10.65 -14.55
C GLU A 101 -0.59 10.32 -15.06
N LEU A 102 -0.37 10.57 -16.34
CA LEU A 102 0.89 10.35 -17.04
C LEU A 102 1.53 11.70 -17.33
N MET A 103 2.83 11.80 -17.08
CA MET A 103 3.66 12.91 -17.54
C MET A 103 4.76 12.40 -18.45
N ARG A 104 4.91 12.98 -19.63
CA ARG A 104 6.00 12.68 -20.57
C ARG A 104 6.34 13.90 -21.40
N GLY A 105 7.61 14.29 -21.46
CA GLY A 105 8.06 15.43 -22.28
C GLY A 105 7.35 16.76 -21.98
N GLY A 106 6.96 17.00 -20.73
CA GLY A 106 6.20 18.19 -20.31
C GLY A 106 4.69 18.10 -20.55
N GLU A 107 4.20 17.11 -21.30
CA GLU A 107 2.77 16.89 -21.49
C GLU A 107 2.17 16.05 -20.36
N LYS A 108 1.03 16.50 -19.84
CA LYS A 108 0.24 15.78 -18.84
C LYS A 108 -1.00 15.17 -19.49
N ARG A 109 -1.12 13.85 -19.44
CA ARG A 109 -2.30 13.11 -19.92
C ARG A 109 -2.97 12.37 -18.77
N LYS A 110 -4.29 12.50 -18.67
CA LYS A 110 -5.10 11.72 -17.72
C LYS A 110 -5.81 10.61 -18.46
N ILE A 111 -5.64 9.37 -18.01
CA ILE A 111 -6.34 8.19 -18.52
C ILE A 111 -7.34 7.73 -17.46
N GLY A 112 -8.56 7.41 -17.89
CA GLY A 112 -9.65 6.97 -17.03
C GLY A 112 -10.59 8.09 -16.59
N GLY A 113 -11.55 7.74 -15.72
CA GLY A 113 -12.59 8.67 -15.26
C GLY A 113 -13.48 8.07 -14.15
N GLY A 114 -14.14 8.94 -13.38
CA GLY A 114 -15.08 8.60 -12.32
C GLY A 114 -15.16 9.63 -11.18
N GLY A 115 -16.38 9.89 -10.71
CA GLY A 115 -16.69 10.92 -9.69
C GLY A 115 -16.79 10.43 -8.24
N VAL A 116 -17.16 11.37 -7.36
CA VAL A 116 -17.26 11.27 -5.89
C VAL A 116 -18.05 10.05 -5.38
N GLY A 117 -19.03 9.56 -6.15
CA GLY A 117 -19.83 8.38 -5.82
C GLY A 117 -19.07 7.06 -5.69
N ARG A 118 -17.76 7.02 -6.00
CA ARG A 118 -16.89 5.84 -5.77
C ARG A 118 -16.33 5.78 -4.33
N ILE A 119 -16.12 6.92 -3.67
CA ILE A 119 -15.70 6.99 -2.26
C ILE A 119 -16.79 6.39 -1.36
N LEU A 120 -18.06 6.67 -1.67
CA LEU A 120 -19.22 6.05 -1.01
C LEU A 120 -19.28 4.52 -1.18
N ARG A 121 -18.69 3.95 -2.24
CA ARG A 121 -18.65 2.49 -2.43
C ARG A 121 -17.56 1.83 -1.59
N LEU A 122 -16.41 2.50 -1.40
CA LEU A 122 -15.38 2.07 -0.44
C LEU A 122 -15.95 2.01 0.98
N LEU A 123 -16.60 3.09 1.43
CA LEU A 123 -17.24 3.16 2.75
C LEU A 123 -18.33 2.11 2.97
N ARG A 124 -18.91 1.56 1.90
CA ARG A 124 -19.92 0.49 1.93
C ARG A 124 -19.34 -0.91 1.72
N LEU A 125 -18.03 -1.09 1.73
CA LEU A 125 -17.34 -2.37 1.43
C LEU A 125 -17.72 -2.97 0.06
N ARG A 126 -18.21 -2.15 -0.87
CA ARG A 126 -18.59 -2.55 -2.24
C ARG A 126 -17.49 -2.22 -3.25
N HIS A 127 -16.25 -2.17 -2.79
CA HIS A 127 -15.12 -1.89 -3.67
C HIS A 127 -14.89 -3.10 -4.59
N PRO A 128 -14.70 -2.89 -5.91
CA PRO A 128 -14.51 -4.00 -6.84
C PRO A 128 -13.34 -4.92 -6.49
N SER A 129 -12.32 -4.42 -5.78
CA SER A 129 -11.13 -5.21 -5.40
C SER A 129 -11.48 -6.48 -4.62
N PHE A 130 -12.46 -6.44 -3.72
CA PHE A 130 -12.87 -7.63 -2.96
C PHE A 130 -13.40 -8.72 -3.88
N THR A 131 -14.32 -8.38 -4.79
CA THR A 131 -14.86 -9.33 -5.77
C THR A 131 -13.76 -9.89 -6.67
N TRP A 132 -12.81 -9.04 -7.10
CA TRP A 132 -11.69 -9.48 -7.93
C TRP A 132 -10.73 -10.40 -7.19
N GLN A 133 -10.46 -10.15 -5.91
CA GLN A 133 -9.63 -11.02 -5.08
C GLN A 133 -10.24 -12.41 -4.95
N TYR A 134 -11.53 -12.52 -4.61
CA TYR A 134 -12.21 -13.82 -4.53
C TYR A 134 -12.27 -14.54 -5.88
N ARG A 135 -12.49 -13.81 -6.98
CA ARG A 135 -12.46 -14.39 -8.34
C ARG A 135 -11.07 -14.90 -8.70
N HIS A 136 -10.03 -14.14 -8.38
CA HIS A 136 -8.65 -14.55 -8.63
C HIS A 136 -8.32 -15.80 -7.81
N PHE A 137 -8.63 -15.82 -6.51
CA PHE A 137 -8.46 -16.99 -5.65
C PHE A 137 -9.16 -18.24 -6.22
N TYR A 138 -10.43 -18.11 -6.62
CA TYR A 138 -11.15 -19.20 -7.27
C TYR A 138 -10.43 -19.71 -8.53
N ARG A 139 -9.94 -18.81 -9.38
CA ARG A 139 -9.21 -19.17 -10.60
C ARG A 139 -7.90 -19.89 -10.29
N VAL A 140 -7.16 -19.45 -9.27
CA VAL A 140 -5.92 -20.10 -8.82
C VAL A 140 -6.19 -21.52 -8.34
N VAL A 141 -7.18 -21.72 -7.46
CA VAL A 141 -7.56 -23.05 -6.95
C VAL A 141 -8.00 -23.99 -8.09
N ARG A 142 -8.56 -23.44 -9.17
CA ARG A 142 -8.97 -24.19 -10.36
C ARG A 142 -7.86 -24.40 -11.39
N GLY A 143 -6.64 -23.92 -11.14
CA GLY A 143 -5.52 -23.99 -12.08
C GLY A 143 -5.70 -23.12 -13.34
N LEU A 144 -6.58 -22.11 -13.28
CA LEU A 144 -6.94 -21.24 -14.42
C LEU A 144 -6.11 -19.95 -14.50
N GLU A 145 -5.34 -19.64 -13.46
CA GLU A 145 -4.45 -18.48 -13.38
C GLU A 145 -3.39 -18.80 -12.31
N PRO A 146 -2.11 -18.41 -12.48
CA PRO A 146 -1.13 -18.49 -11.40
C PRO A 146 -1.44 -17.47 -10.29
N PRO A 147 -1.01 -17.70 -9.04
CA PRO A 147 -1.15 -16.71 -7.98
C PRO A 147 -0.32 -15.46 -8.30
N ARG A 148 -0.91 -14.28 -8.08
CA ARG A 148 -0.20 -13.00 -8.26
C ARG A 148 0.79 -12.70 -7.12
N LEU A 149 0.48 -13.20 -5.94
CA LEU A 149 1.34 -13.18 -4.75
C LEU A 149 1.62 -14.65 -4.41
N GLY A 150 2.88 -15.05 -4.53
CA GLY A 150 3.35 -16.38 -4.11
C GLY A 150 3.94 -16.35 -2.71
N MET A 151 4.34 -17.53 -2.20
CA MET A 151 4.95 -17.66 -0.88
C MET A 151 6.22 -16.82 -0.73
N GLU A 152 7.08 -16.77 -1.76
CA GLU A 152 8.30 -15.94 -1.75
C GLU A 152 7.99 -14.45 -1.57
N ALA A 153 6.89 -13.96 -2.18
CA ALA A 153 6.45 -12.58 -2.00
C ALA A 153 5.94 -12.34 -0.58
N GLU A 154 5.21 -13.29 0.00
CA GLU A 154 4.76 -13.20 1.38
C GLU A 154 5.92 -13.23 2.38
N GLU A 155 6.90 -14.11 2.17
CA GLU A 155 8.12 -14.19 2.99
C GLU A 155 8.93 -12.87 2.94
N ALA A 156 9.09 -12.30 1.74
CA ALA A 156 9.76 -11.01 1.56
C ALA A 156 9.01 -9.88 2.29
N ILE A 157 7.68 -9.82 2.19
CA ILE A 157 6.87 -8.84 2.90
C ILE A 157 7.04 -9.03 4.41
N VAL A 158 6.88 -10.25 4.94
CA VAL A 158 6.99 -10.53 6.37
C VAL A 158 8.38 -10.19 6.91
N SER A 159 9.46 -10.51 6.18
CA SER A 159 10.82 -10.11 6.58
C SER A 159 10.96 -8.59 6.66
N ALA A 160 10.48 -7.87 5.64
CA ALA A 160 10.52 -6.42 5.62
C ALA A 160 9.69 -5.82 6.77
N LEU A 161 8.50 -6.34 7.08
CA LEU A 161 7.69 -5.87 8.21
C LEU A 161 8.43 -6.01 9.54
N ARG A 162 9.09 -7.16 9.75
CA ARG A 162 9.90 -7.38 10.95
C ARG A 162 11.08 -6.40 11.03
N GLU A 163 11.83 -6.22 9.93
CA GLU A 163 12.93 -5.26 9.86
C GLU A 163 12.46 -3.83 10.11
N MET A 164 11.28 -3.46 9.59
CA MET A 164 10.68 -2.16 9.84
C MET A 164 10.31 -1.98 11.31
N GLY A 165 9.69 -2.97 11.95
CA GLY A 165 9.32 -2.93 13.37
C GLY A 165 10.54 -2.79 14.27
N GLU A 166 11.53 -3.67 14.08
CA GLU A 166 12.78 -3.68 14.85
C GLU A 166 13.62 -2.40 14.64
N GLY A 167 13.61 -1.85 13.42
CA GLY A 167 14.40 -0.68 13.02
C GLY A 167 13.70 0.67 13.20
N MET A 168 12.43 0.70 13.61
CA MET A 168 11.65 1.94 13.66
C MET A 168 12.16 2.88 14.74
N ARG A 169 12.56 4.08 14.33
CA ARG A 169 12.89 5.19 15.24
C ARG A 169 11.60 5.93 15.63
N ILE A 170 11.22 5.84 16.89
CA ILE A 170 10.00 6.46 17.40
C ILE A 170 10.30 7.86 17.94
N HIS A 171 9.52 8.83 17.48
CA HIS A 171 9.56 10.22 17.89
C HIS A 171 8.30 10.55 18.69
N GLY A 172 8.50 11.27 19.81
CA GLY A 172 7.43 11.73 20.70
C GLY A 172 6.70 12.96 20.21
#